data_AF-A0A7S2TGV7-F1
#
_entry.id   AF-A0A7S2TGV7-F1
#
_cell.length_a   1.000
_cell.length_b   1.000
_cell.length_c   1.000
_cell.angle_alpha   90.00
_cell.angle_beta   90.00
_cell.angle_gamma   90.00
#
_symmetry.space_group_name_H-M   'P 1'
#
loop_
_entity.id
_entity.type
_entity.pdbx_description
1 polymer ?
#
loop_
_entity_poly.entity_id
_entity_poly.type
_entity_poly.pdbx_seq_one_letter_code
_entity_poly.pdbx_strand_id
1 'polypeptide(L)'
;YACSRRPPRCSATARRPPRTEDVDWGTSYVRFLVQIDSQRRAEFVIEVHDSWAPYSSGRFVQLANTGFFAGNRFFMVEENFVAHFGISGDPSVSEAWGMRPLPGDVVRESNRRGY
;
A
#
# COMPACT_ATOMS: atom_id res chain seq x y z
N TYR A 1 -5.79 20.21 -63.29
CA TYR A 1 -6.29 20.49 -61.92
C TYR A 1 -6.17 19.22 -61.09
N ALA A 2 -5.03 19.01 -60.42
CA ALA A 2 -4.79 17.83 -59.58
C ALA A 2 -5.03 18.19 -58.11
N CYS A 3 -6.04 17.59 -57.48
CA CYS A 3 -6.41 17.83 -56.09
C CYS A 3 -5.71 16.78 -55.20
N SER A 4 -4.54 17.12 -54.64
CA SER A 4 -3.84 16.29 -53.66
C SER A 4 -4.35 16.61 -52.25
N ARG A 5 -5.36 15.87 -51.79
CA ARG A 5 -5.83 15.96 -50.40
C ARG A 5 -4.90 15.16 -49.49
N ARG A 6 -3.90 15.82 -48.89
CA ARG A 6 -3.21 15.29 -47.69
C ARG A 6 -4.21 15.27 -46.53
N PRO A 7 -4.29 14.21 -45.73
CA PRO A 7 -5.13 14.23 -44.53
C PRO A 7 -4.59 15.27 -43.54
N PRO A 8 -5.44 15.89 -42.71
CA PRO A 8 -4.98 16.78 -41.66
C PRO A 8 -4.09 15.99 -40.70
N ARG A 9 -2.91 16.54 -40.36
CA ARG A 9 -2.12 16.01 -39.24
C ARG A 9 -2.98 16.17 -37.99
N CYS A 10 -3.57 15.08 -37.50
CA CYS A 10 -4.10 15.02 -36.16
C CYS A 10 -2.96 15.39 -35.21
N SER A 11 -2.95 16.62 -34.72
CA SER A 11 -2.22 16.96 -33.51
C SER A 11 -2.96 16.32 -32.35
N ALA A 12 -2.75 15.02 -32.17
CA ALA A 12 -3.04 14.38 -30.91
C ALA A 12 -2.09 15.04 -29.91
N THR A 13 -2.56 16.05 -29.18
CA THR A 13 -1.92 16.48 -27.95
C THR A 13 -1.95 15.27 -27.04
N ALA A 14 -0.90 14.46 -27.09
CA ALA A 14 -0.69 13.37 -26.17
C ALA A 14 -0.76 14.00 -24.78
N ARG A 15 -1.82 13.70 -24.02
CA ARG A 15 -1.89 14.07 -22.61
C ARG A 15 -0.68 13.42 -21.96
N ARG A 16 0.33 14.24 -21.67
CA ARG A 16 1.51 13.83 -20.91
C ARG A 16 0.99 13.15 -19.64
N PRO A 17 1.49 11.96 -19.26
CA PRO A 17 1.13 11.39 -17.98
C PRO A 17 1.40 12.45 -16.90
N PRO A 18 0.51 12.60 -15.91
CA PRO A 18 0.72 13.59 -14.85
C PRO A 18 2.11 13.37 -14.26
N ARG A 19 2.85 14.47 -14.03
CA ARG A 19 4.08 14.38 -13.24
C ARG A 19 3.69 13.85 -11.88
N THR A 20 4.49 12.94 -11.34
CA THR A 20 4.29 12.30 -10.03
C THR A 20 4.17 13.31 -8.87
N GLU A 21 4.48 14.58 -9.14
CA GLU A 21 4.47 15.73 -8.23
C GLU A 21 3.08 16.39 -8.09
N ASP A 22 2.13 16.14 -9.00
CA ASP A 22 0.81 16.79 -9.03
C ASP A 22 -0.33 15.91 -8.48
N VAL A 23 -0.01 14.77 -7.83
CA VAL A 23 -1.01 13.88 -7.22
C VAL A 23 -1.10 14.23 -5.74
N ASP A 24 -2.28 14.67 -5.30
CA ASP A 24 -2.60 14.81 -3.87
C ASP A 24 -2.70 13.41 -3.26
N TRP A 25 -1.60 12.97 -2.67
CA TRP A 25 -1.51 11.68 -2.00
C TRP A 25 -2.10 11.84 -0.61
N GLY A 26 -3.25 11.19 -0.36
CA GLY A 26 -3.89 11.23 0.94
C GLY A 26 -3.07 10.51 2.02
N THR A 27 -3.30 10.92 3.27
CA THR A 27 -2.88 10.16 4.45
C THR A 27 -4.08 9.36 4.96
N SER A 28 -3.90 8.05 5.09
CA SER A 28 -4.92 7.13 5.60
C SER A 28 -4.59 6.68 7.02
N TYR A 29 -5.60 6.55 7.89
CA TYR A 29 -5.41 6.04 9.25
C TYR A 29 -6.08 4.67 9.41
N VAL A 30 -5.31 3.67 9.80
CA VAL A 30 -5.80 2.30 10.03
C VAL A 30 -5.67 1.96 11.51
N ARG A 31 -6.80 1.73 12.17
CA ARG A 31 -6.87 1.34 13.60
C ARG A 31 -6.84 -0.17 13.74
N PHE A 32 -5.98 -0.67 14.61
CA PHE A 32 -5.90 -2.08 14.98
C PHE A 32 -6.30 -2.27 16.44
N LEU A 33 -7.16 -3.26 16.67
CA LEU A 33 -7.47 -3.78 18.00
C LEU A 33 -6.64 -5.05 18.23
N VAL A 34 -5.86 -5.06 19.30
CA VAL A 34 -4.95 -6.16 19.64
C VAL A 34 -5.43 -6.83 20.90
N GLN A 35 -5.61 -8.15 20.85
CA GLN A 35 -5.80 -8.98 22.02
C GLN A 35 -4.42 -9.40 22.56
N ILE A 36 -4.08 -8.98 23.77
CA ILE A 36 -2.77 -9.29 24.39
C ILE A 36 -2.85 -10.63 25.14
N ASP A 37 -3.88 -10.80 25.97
CA ASP A 37 -4.19 -12.05 26.67
C ASP A 37 -5.72 -12.19 26.80
N SER A 38 -6.24 -13.11 27.62
CA SER A 38 -7.69 -13.32 27.74
C SER A 38 -8.47 -12.14 28.35
N GLN A 39 -7.81 -11.17 28.98
CA GLN A 39 -8.43 -10.08 29.74
C GLN A 39 -8.05 -8.70 29.19
N ARG A 40 -6.90 -8.57 28.53
CA ARG A 40 -6.35 -7.29 28.07
C ARG A 40 -6.47 -7.13 26.57
N ARG A 41 -6.99 -5.96 26.19
CA ARG A 41 -7.02 -5.44 24.82
C ARG A 41 -6.28 -4.12 24.78
N ALA A 42 -5.56 -3.89 23.70
CA ALA A 42 -4.93 -2.63 23.39
C ALA A 42 -5.27 -2.22 21.96
N GLU A 43 -4.97 -0.98 21.62
CA GLU A 43 -5.16 -0.48 20.28
C GLU A 43 -3.98 0.38 19.85
N PHE A 44 -3.72 0.38 18.55
CA PHE A 44 -2.78 1.28 17.93
C PHE A 44 -3.31 1.72 16.57
N VAL A 45 -2.84 2.87 16.11
CA VAL A 45 -3.20 3.44 14.81
C VAL A 45 -1.94 3.48 13.96
N ILE A 46 -2.05 3.00 12.72
CA ILE A 46 -1.03 3.18 11.70
C ILE A 46 -1.49 4.33 10.81
N GLU A 47 -0.64 5.35 10.72
CA GLU A 47 -0.74 6.40 9.71
C GLU A 47 0.00 5.96 8.45
N VAL A 48 -0.70 6.01 7.32
CA VAL A 48 -0.24 5.50 6.02
C VAL A 48 -0.11 6.68 5.08
N HIS A 49 1.11 6.89 4.58
CA HIS A 49 1.42 7.93 3.59
C HIS A 49 1.48 7.32 2.20
N ASP A 50 0.43 7.54 1.40
CA ASP A 50 0.37 7.01 0.04
C ASP A 50 1.47 7.61 -0.86
N SER A 51 1.93 8.82 -0.53
CA SER A 51 3.02 9.49 -1.23
C SER A 51 4.37 8.79 -1.06
N TRP A 52 4.58 8.01 -0.01
CA TRP A 52 5.88 7.40 0.29
C TRP A 52 6.09 6.08 -0.43
N ALA A 53 5.03 5.28 -0.55
CA ALA A 53 5.06 3.97 -1.18
C ALA A 53 3.67 3.63 -1.76
N PRO A 54 3.28 4.19 -2.91
CA PRO A 54 1.90 4.14 -3.42
C PRO A 54 1.39 2.72 -3.68
N TYR A 55 2.24 1.78 -4.10
CA TYR A 55 1.80 0.40 -4.34
C TYR A 55 1.61 -0.36 -3.02
N SER A 56 2.56 -0.24 -2.10
CA SER A 56 2.52 -0.91 -0.80
C SER A 56 1.44 -0.35 0.13
N SER A 57 1.31 0.98 0.21
CA SER A 57 0.26 1.66 0.97
C SER A 57 -1.14 1.28 0.48
N GLY A 58 -1.38 1.35 -0.83
CA GLY A 58 -2.64 0.95 -1.44
C GLY A 58 -3.00 -0.50 -1.15
N ARG A 59 -2.03 -1.42 -1.23
CA ARG A 59 -2.24 -2.82 -0.87
C ARG A 59 -2.53 -3.00 0.62
N PHE A 60 -1.81 -2.29 1.47
CA PHE A 60 -2.02 -2.37 2.92
C PHE A 60 -3.43 -1.92 3.30
N VAL A 61 -3.87 -0.77 2.80
CA VAL A 61 -5.24 -0.25 3.03
C VAL A 61 -6.28 -1.20 2.45
N GLN A 62 -6.06 -1.76 1.26
CA GLN A 62 -6.94 -2.78 0.68
C GLN A 62 -7.09 -4.00 1.61
N LEU A 63 -5.97 -4.56 2.09
CA LEU A 63 -5.98 -5.73 2.97
C LEU A 63 -6.68 -5.42 4.31
N ALA A 64 -6.40 -4.25 4.88
CA ALA A 64 -7.05 -3.79 6.10
C ALA A 64 -8.58 -3.71 5.94
N ASN A 65 -9.06 -3.13 4.84
CA ASN A 65 -10.49 -3.01 4.55
C ASN A 65 -11.17 -4.36 4.31
N THR A 66 -10.45 -5.36 3.77
CA THR A 66 -10.98 -6.72 3.61
C THR A 66 -10.97 -7.55 4.91
N GLY A 67 -10.47 -7.00 6.01
CA GLY A 67 -10.36 -7.72 7.28
C GLY A 67 -9.25 -8.79 7.28
N PHE A 68 -8.29 -8.72 6.36
CA PHE A 68 -7.22 -9.71 6.22
C PHE A 68 -6.37 -9.87 7.49
N PHE A 69 -6.20 -8.79 8.25
CA PHE A 69 -5.41 -8.80 9.48
C PHE A 69 -6.17 -9.31 10.70
N ALA A 70 -7.49 -9.53 10.60
CA ALA A 70 -8.30 -9.98 11.72
C ALA A 70 -7.91 -11.42 12.10
N GLY A 71 -7.53 -11.62 13.36
CA GLY A 71 -7.09 -12.93 13.87
C GLY A 71 -5.64 -13.29 13.55
N ASN A 72 -4.90 -12.44 12.81
CA ASN A 72 -3.47 -12.63 12.60
C ASN A 72 -2.71 -12.48 13.92
N ARG A 73 -1.64 -13.28 14.06
CA ARG A 73 -0.80 -13.28 15.26
C ARG A 73 0.54 -12.60 14.97
N PHE A 74 1.12 -11.99 15.99
CA PHE A 74 2.53 -11.64 15.97
C PHE A 74 3.34 -12.94 16.07
N PHE A 75 4.12 -13.24 15.04
CA PHE A 75 4.87 -14.50 14.95
C PHE A 75 6.37 -14.33 15.20
N MET A 76 6.89 -13.10 15.11
CA MET A 76 8.23 -12.74 15.55
C MET A 76 8.17 -11.42 16.30
N VAL A 77 8.71 -11.41 17.53
CA VAL A 77 8.80 -10.21 18.36
C VAL A 77 10.22 -10.14 18.88
N GLU A 78 10.93 -9.09 18.47
CA GLU A 78 12.27 -8.80 18.94
C GLU A 78 12.22 -7.58 19.87
N GLU A 79 12.65 -7.79 21.11
CA GLU A 79 12.63 -6.74 22.13
C GLU A 79 13.51 -5.56 21.69
N ASN A 80 13.01 -4.33 21.85
CA ASN A 80 13.67 -3.09 21.46
C ASN A 80 13.87 -2.87 19.95
N PHE A 81 13.26 -3.67 19.08
CA PHE A 81 13.37 -3.48 17.64
C PHE A 81 12.04 -3.51 16.89
N VAL A 82 11.46 -4.69 16.68
CA VAL A 82 10.29 -4.85 15.80
C VAL A 82 9.41 -6.02 16.21
N ALA A 83 8.10 -5.89 15.96
CA ALA A 83 7.14 -6.97 16.02
C ALA A 83 6.56 -7.20 14.62
N HIS A 84 6.76 -8.40 14.07
CA HIS A 84 6.25 -8.79 12.76
C HIS A 84 4.87 -9.45 12.87
N PHE A 85 3.95 -9.02 12.02
CA PHE A 85 2.62 -9.59 11.84
C PHE A 85 2.17 -9.47 10.38
N GLY A 86 1.05 -10.09 10.02
CA GLY A 86 0.48 -9.97 8.67
C GLY A 86 0.54 -11.23 7.81
N ILE A 87 0.88 -12.39 8.40
CA ILE A 87 0.68 -13.70 7.76
C ILE A 87 -0.70 -14.23 8.18
N SER A 88 -1.51 -14.63 7.20
CA SER A 88 -2.82 -15.23 7.45
C SER A 88 -2.66 -16.62 8.08
N GLY A 89 -3.49 -16.92 9.08
CA GLY A 89 -3.55 -18.26 9.68
C GLY A 89 -4.08 -19.34 8.72
N ASP A 90 -4.75 -18.94 7.64
CA ASP A 90 -5.14 -19.83 6.54
C ASP A 90 -4.01 -19.87 5.48
N PRO A 91 -3.35 -21.04 5.28
CA PRO A 91 -2.29 -21.20 4.29
C PRO A 91 -2.73 -20.87 2.87
N SER A 92 -3.98 -21.14 2.51
CA SER A 92 -4.50 -20.91 1.15
C SER A 92 -4.58 -19.41 0.82
N VAL A 93 -4.96 -18.59 1.80
CA VAL A 93 -5.00 -17.14 1.67
C VAL A 93 -3.58 -16.58 1.56
N SER A 94 -2.65 -17.09 2.39
CA SER A 94 -1.24 -16.69 2.35
C SER A 94 -0.60 -17.03 0.99
N GLU A 95 -0.87 -18.23 0.45
CA GLU A 95 -0.39 -18.66 -0.88
C GLU A 95 -0.95 -17.77 -2.00
N ALA A 96 -2.27 -17.51 -1.99
CA ALA A 96 -2.92 -16.67 -3.00
C ALA A 96 -2.31 -15.26 -3.08
N TRP A 97 -1.89 -14.70 -1.94
CA TRP A 97 -1.20 -13.41 -1.90
C TRP A 97 0.29 -13.51 -2.23
N GLY A 98 0.95 -14.60 -1.87
CA GLY A 98 2.34 -14.87 -2.27
C GLY A 98 2.51 -14.96 -3.79
N MET A 99 1.49 -15.45 -4.50
CA MET A 99 1.45 -15.52 -5.96
C MET A 99 1.15 -14.18 -6.64
N ARG A 100 0.94 -13.10 -5.88
CA ARG A 100 0.65 -11.75 -6.38
C ARG A 100 1.73 -10.77 -5.93
N PRO A 101 2.94 -10.84 -6.52
CA PRO A 101 4.05 -9.97 -6.17
C PRO A 101 3.67 -8.50 -6.41
N LEU A 102 4.09 -7.64 -5.50
CA LEU A 102 3.93 -6.20 -5.67
C LEU A 102 5.09 -5.64 -6.50
N PRO A 103 4.84 -4.67 -7.38
CA PRO A 103 5.92 -3.86 -7.94
C PRO A 103 6.64 -3.12 -6.80
N GLY A 104 7.97 -3.01 -6.90
CA GLY A 104 8.75 -2.28 -5.91
C GLY A 104 8.43 -0.79 -5.91
N ASP A 105 8.21 -0.23 -4.73
CA ASP A 105 8.13 1.22 -4.54
C ASP A 105 9.53 1.83 -4.51
N VAL A 106 9.66 3.05 -5.03
CA VAL A 106 10.90 3.83 -4.89
C VAL A 106 11.00 4.31 -3.44
N VAL A 107 12.16 4.12 -2.80
CA VAL A 107 12.41 4.63 -1.45
C VAL A 107 12.35 6.15 -1.46
N ARG A 108 11.32 6.71 -0.81
CA ARG A 108 11.15 8.16 -0.63
C ARG A 108 11.54 8.63 0.75
N GLU A 109 11.38 7.77 1.76
CA GLU A 109 11.67 8.08 3.15
C GLU A 109 12.49 6.99 3.83
N SER A 110 13.13 7.36 4.94
CA SER A 110 13.96 6.47 5.75
C SER A 110 13.31 6.15 7.10
N ASN A 111 13.51 4.93 7.60
CA ASN A 111 13.00 4.52 8.91
C ASN A 111 13.71 5.28 10.04
N ARG A 112 13.11 6.37 10.51
CA ARG A 112 13.56 7.16 11.67
C ARG A 112 12.60 6.96 12.83
N ARG A 113 13.09 7.19 14.06
CA ARG A 113 12.22 7.21 15.24
C ARG A 113 11.36 8.48 15.16
N GLY A 114 10.09 8.31 14.80
CA GLY A 114 9.22 9.43 14.43
C GLY A 114 9.58 10.00 13.06
N TYR A 115 8.68 10.80 12.51
CA TYR A 115 8.85 11.49 11.23
C TYR A 115 8.23 12.89 11.28
#